data_AF-A0A923NCI4-F1
#
_entry.id   AF-A0A923NCI4-F1
#
_cell.length_a   1.000
_cell.length_b   1.000
_cell.length_c   1.000
_cell.angle_alpha   90.00
_cell.angle_beta   90.00
_cell.angle_gamma   90.00
#
_symmetry.space_group_name_H-M   'P 1'
#
loop_
_entity.id
_entity.type
_entity.pdbx_description
1 polymer ?
#
loop_
_entity_poly.entity_id
_entity_poly.type
_entity_poly.pdbx_seq_one_letter_code
_entity_poly.pdbx_strand_id
1 'polypeptide(L)'
;MGIVESTYAELKQQELNNKPYSCLHMSDIDINPHQIEAFTFALSSLELGGVILADEVGLGKTIEAGLVIKYLLCSGKDKILLIMPSNLRKQWQVEL
;
A
#
# COMPACT_ATOMS: atom_id res chain seq x y z
N MET A 1 18.13 0.67 -20.78
CA MET A 1 16.84 0.98 -20.12
C MET A 1 16.50 -0.05 -19.05
N GLY A 2 16.62 -1.37 -19.30
CA GLY A 2 16.21 -2.40 -18.32
C GLY A 2 17.02 -2.53 -17.01
N ILE A 3 18.31 -2.16 -16.96
CA ILE A 3 19.12 -2.29 -15.73
C ILE A 3 18.69 -1.27 -14.66
N VAL A 4 18.33 -0.05 -15.06
CA VAL A 4 17.95 1.01 -14.11
C VAL A 4 16.59 0.71 -13.47
N GLU A 5 15.65 0.21 -14.26
CA GLU A 5 14.30 -0.14 -13.81
C GLU A 5 14.32 -1.34 -12.85
N SER A 6 15.15 -2.36 -13.12
CA SER A 6 15.33 -3.49 -12.20
C SER A 6 15.97 -3.06 -10.88
N THR A 7 17.01 -2.22 -10.92
CA THR A 7 17.65 -1.71 -9.70
C THR A 7 16.69 -0.85 -8.87
N TYR A 8 15.87 -0.02 -9.50
CA TYR A 8 14.89 0.79 -8.79
C TYR A 8 13.83 -0.07 -8.10
N ALA A 9 13.33 -1.10 -8.78
CA ALA A 9 12.38 -2.04 -8.17
C ALA A 9 12.98 -2.77 -6.97
N GLU A 10 14.23 -3.24 -7.08
CA GLU A 10 14.95 -3.89 -5.98
C GLU A 10 15.13 -2.96 -4.77
N LEU A 11 15.47 -1.69 -5.00
CA LEU A 11 15.63 -0.70 -3.93
C LEU A 11 14.30 -0.47 -3.18
N LYS A 12 13.19 -0.39 -3.90
CA LYS A 12 11.87 -0.21 -3.29
C LYS A 12 11.40 -1.44 -2.52
N GLN A 13 11.68 -2.63 -3.04
CA GLN A 13 11.43 -3.86 -2.29
C GLN A 13 12.27 -3.92 -1.01
N GLN A 14 13.54 -3.50 -1.06
CA GLN A 14 14.37 -3.38 0.15
C GLN A 14 13.81 -2.37 1.16
N GLU A 15 13.18 -1.28 0.71
CA GLU A 15 12.51 -0.31 1.58
C GLU A 15 11.41 -1.00 2.42
N LEU A 16 10.57 -1.83 1.80
CA LEU A 16 9.58 -2.66 2.50
C LEU A 16 10.21 -3.73 3.40
N ASN A 17 11.42 -4.19 3.06
CA ASN A 17 12.17 -5.19 3.83
C ASN A 17 12.76 -4.69 5.14
N ASN A 18 12.86 -3.37 5.27
CA ASN A 18 13.36 -2.77 6.48
C ASN A 18 12.25 -2.52 7.50
N LYS A 19 12.61 -2.52 8.78
CA LYS A 19 11.70 -2.02 9.82
C LYS A 19 11.35 -0.55 9.50
N PRO A 20 10.07 -0.13 9.61
CA PRO A 20 8.97 -0.81 10.28
C PRO A 20 8.02 -1.64 9.38
N TYR A 21 8.31 -1.83 8.08
CA TYR A 21 7.36 -2.39 7.10
C TYR A 21 7.39 -3.92 6.95
N SER A 22 8.22 -4.61 7.74
CA SER A 22 8.43 -6.06 7.64
C SER A 22 7.15 -6.91 7.76
N CYS A 23 6.08 -6.39 8.35
CA CYS A 23 4.78 -7.06 8.41
C CYS A 23 4.08 -7.21 7.05
N LEU A 24 4.47 -6.39 6.06
CA LEU A 24 3.92 -6.43 4.71
C LEU A 24 4.49 -7.58 3.88
N HIS A 25 5.57 -8.23 4.32
CA HIS A 25 6.23 -9.33 3.61
C HIS A 25 5.34 -10.54 3.38
N MET A 26 4.37 -10.72 4.26
CA MET A 26 3.46 -11.85 4.23
C MET A 26 2.24 -11.59 3.32
N SER A 27 2.25 -10.56 2.45
CA SER A 27 1.21 -10.46 1.42
C SER A 27 1.63 -11.30 0.21
N ASP A 28 0.72 -12.16 -0.26
CA ASP A 28 0.85 -12.93 -1.51
C ASP A 28 0.75 -12.04 -2.78
N ILE A 29 1.07 -10.75 -2.67
CA ILE A 29 0.90 -9.75 -3.71
C ILE A 29 2.29 -9.23 -4.08
N ASP A 30 2.63 -9.30 -5.37
CA ASP A 30 3.78 -8.60 -5.93
C ASP A 30 3.48 -7.10 -5.98
N ILE A 31 4.13 -6.34 -5.08
CA ILE A 31 3.91 -4.90 -4.95
C ILE A 31 4.80 -4.17 -5.97
N ASN A 32 4.19 -3.32 -6.79
CA ASN A 32 4.93 -2.52 -7.76
C ASN A 32 5.64 -1.33 -7.08
N PRO A 33 6.78 -0.86 -7.62
CA PRO A 33 7.54 0.24 -7.01
C PRO A 33 6.73 1.51 -6.77
N HIS A 34 5.83 1.90 -7.69
CA HIS A 34 4.97 3.08 -7.51
C HIS A 34 3.97 2.90 -6.36
N GLN A 35 3.52 1.68 -6.09
CA GLN A 35 2.61 1.39 -4.98
C GLN A 35 3.33 1.51 -3.64
N ILE A 36 4.62 1.18 -3.60
CA ILE A 36 5.48 1.39 -2.43
C ILE A 36 5.61 2.89 -2.16
N GLU A 37 5.80 3.71 -3.20
CA GLU A 37 5.84 5.17 -3.06
C GLU A 37 4.51 5.75 -2.59
N ALA A 38 3.39 5.34 -3.19
CA ALA A 38 2.06 5.77 -2.78
C ALA A 38 1.76 5.40 -1.32
N PHE A 39 2.16 4.19 -0.90
CA PHE A 39 2.07 3.75 0.49
C PHE A 39 2.91 4.61 1.45
N THR A 40 4.21 4.81 1.17
CA THR A 40 5.09 5.62 2.02
C THR A 40 4.60 7.08 2.09
N PHE A 41 4.11 7.62 0.98
CA PHE A 41 3.48 8.94 0.92
C PHE A 41 2.20 8.99 1.76
N ALA A 42 1.33 7.99 1.67
CA ALA A 42 0.11 7.92 2.45
C ALA A 42 0.40 7.89 3.95
N LEU A 43 1.35 7.05 4.39
CA LEU A 43 1.72 6.96 5.81
C LEU A 43 2.24 8.29 6.38
N SER A 44 3.17 8.94 5.68
CA SER A 44 3.69 10.24 6.12
C SER A 44 2.62 11.33 6.17
N SER A 45 1.63 11.26 5.28
CA SER A 45 0.52 12.21 5.21
C SER A 45 -0.57 11.97 6.27
N LEU A 46 -0.68 10.77 6.84
CA LEU A 46 -1.66 10.48 7.90
C LEU A 46 -1.42 11.35 9.15
N GLU A 47 -0.15 11.64 9.47
CA GLU A 47 0.20 12.55 10.58
C GLU A 47 -0.21 14.00 10.30
N LEU A 48 -0.43 14.35 9.04
CA LEU A 48 -0.82 15.68 8.57
C LEU A 48 -2.34 15.84 8.36
N GLY A 49 -3.12 14.79 8.66
CA GLY A 49 -4.59 14.82 8.60
C GLY A 49 -5.21 13.99 7.47
N GLY A 50 -4.42 13.36 6.60
CA GLY A 50 -4.91 12.44 5.57
C GLY A 50 -4.29 12.68 4.20
N VAL A 51 -4.70 11.84 3.24
CA VAL A 51 -4.16 11.80 1.88
C VAL A 51 -5.26 11.49 0.86
N ILE A 52 -5.07 11.96 -0.38
CA ILE A 52 -5.88 11.55 -1.52
C ILE A 52 -4.95 10.85 -2.52
N LEU A 53 -5.20 9.56 -2.77
CA LEU A 53 -4.55 8.79 -3.84
C LEU A 53 -5.37 8.96 -5.12
N ALA A 54 -4.80 9.69 -6.09
CA ALA A 54 -5.50 10.13 -7.30
C ALA A 54 -4.81 9.68 -8.59
N ASP A 55 -4.05 8.59 -8.52
CA ASP A 55 -3.36 8.00 -9.67
C ASP A 55 -4.35 7.50 -10.74
N GLU A 56 -3.85 7.13 -11.91
CA GLU A 56 -4.67 6.64 -13.01
C GLU A 56 -5.51 5.41 -12.65
N VAL A 57 -6.64 5.22 -13.35
CA VAL A 57 -7.48 4.03 -13.20
C VAL A 57 -6.68 2.80 -13.64
N GLY A 58 -6.66 1.76 -12.81
CA GLY A 58 -5.93 0.52 -13.09
C GLY A 58 -4.54 0.42 -12.44
N LEU A 59 -4.00 1.50 -11.85
CA LEU A 59 -2.68 1.47 -11.18
C LEU A 59 -2.66 0.77 -9.81
N GLY A 60 -3.83 0.36 -9.30
CA GLY A 60 -3.93 -0.43 -8.08
C GLY A 60 -4.08 0.38 -6.79
N LYS A 61 -4.79 1.51 -6.82
CA LYS A 61 -5.15 2.30 -5.62
C LYS A 61 -5.77 1.47 -4.49
N THR A 62 -6.52 0.41 -4.80
CA THR A 62 -7.06 -0.50 -3.79
C THR A 62 -5.95 -1.27 -3.05
N ILE A 63 -4.94 -1.74 -3.80
CA ILE A 63 -3.76 -2.40 -3.24
C ILE A 63 -2.99 -1.40 -2.36
N GLU A 64 -2.76 -0.18 -2.83
CA GLU A 64 -2.08 0.88 -2.06
C GLU A 64 -2.78 1.18 -0.73
N ALA A 65 -4.12 1.31 -0.75
CA ALA A 65 -4.91 1.48 0.46
C ALA A 65 -4.86 0.24 1.38
N GLY A 66 -4.87 -0.95 0.79
CA GLY A 66 -4.71 -2.23 1.51
C GLY A 66 -3.37 -2.33 2.24
N LEU A 67 -2.28 -1.88 1.63
CA LEU A 67 -0.96 -1.81 2.27
C LEU A 67 -0.97 -0.90 3.49
N VAL A 68 -1.58 0.28 3.38
CA VAL A 68 -1.74 1.21 4.50
C VAL A 68 -2.55 0.55 5.63
N ILE A 69 -3.68 -0.06 5.30
CA ILE A 69 -4.54 -0.75 6.28
C ILE A 69 -3.79 -1.87 7.00
N LYS A 70 -3.12 -2.75 6.24
CA LYS A 70 -2.35 -3.87 6.78
C LYS A 70 -1.25 -3.38 7.73
N TYR A 71 -0.51 -2.35 7.32
CA TYR A 71 0.52 -1.75 8.16
C TYR A 71 -0.06 -1.17 9.45
N LEU A 72 -1.19 -0.44 9.38
CA LEU A 72 -1.84 0.13 10.55
C LEU A 72 -2.30 -0.97 11.53
N LEU A 73 -2.90 -2.04 11.03
CA LEU A 73 -3.30 -3.20 11.84
C LEU A 73 -2.09 -3.84 12.53
N CYS A 74 -1.01 -4.09 11.80
CA CYS A 74 0.23 -4.64 12.36
C CYS A 74 0.92 -3.71 13.35
N SER A 75 0.71 -2.40 13.20
CA SER A 75 1.21 -1.37 14.11
C SER A 75 0.30 -1.14 15.33
N GLY A 76 -0.73 -1.98 15.53
CA GLY A 76 -1.61 -1.96 16.70
C GLY A 76 -2.81 -1.01 16.60
N LYS A 77 -3.26 -0.66 15.38
CA LYS A 77 -4.57 -0.02 15.20
C LYS A 77 -5.65 -1.09 15.14
N ASP A 78 -6.64 -1.00 16.01
CA ASP A 78 -7.64 -2.08 16.17
C ASP A 78 -8.97 -1.79 15.43
N LYS A 79 -9.17 -0.55 14.96
CA LYS A 79 -10.43 -0.10 14.37
C LYS A 79 -10.17 0.73 13.13
N ILE A 80 -10.64 0.23 11.99
CA ILE A 80 -10.55 0.89 10.68
C ILE A 80 -11.96 0.92 10.08
N LEU A 81 -12.40 2.10 9.65
CA LEU A 81 -13.69 2.29 8.98
C LEU A 81 -13.46 2.42 7.47
N LEU A 82 -14.04 1.51 6.69
CA LEU A 82 -14.02 1.56 5.24
C LEU A 82 -15.38 2.05 4.72
N ILE A 83 -15.37 3.14 3.96
CA ILE A 83 -16.56 3.70 3.31
C ILE A 83 -16.39 3.56 1.81
N MET A 84 -17.27 2.80 1.17
CA MET A 84 -17.20 2.53 -0.26
C MET A 84 -18.59 2.25 -0.86
N PRO A 85 -18.77 2.44 -2.17
CA PRO A 85 -19.93 1.97 -2.91
C PRO A 85 -20.21 0.47 -2.70
N SER A 86 -21.49 0.09 -2.74
CA SER A 86 -21.93 -1.28 -2.42
C SER A 86 -21.32 -2.37 -3.30
N ASN A 87 -21.06 -2.06 -4.57
CA ASN A 87 -20.47 -2.96 -5.55
C ASN A 87 -18.99 -3.26 -5.28
N LEU A 88 -18.26 -2.37 -4.60
CA LEU A 88 -16.83 -2.57 -4.31
C LEU A 88 -16.59 -3.46 -3.09
N ARG A 89 -17.60 -3.67 -2.24
CA ARG A 89 -17.44 -4.45 -0.99
C ARG A 89 -16.88 -5.86 -1.23
N LYS A 90 -17.35 -6.56 -2.27
CA LYS A 90 -16.86 -7.92 -2.58
C LYS A 90 -15.40 -7.93 -3.02
N GLN A 91 -14.99 -6.92 -3.80
CA GLN A 91 -13.60 -6.80 -4.24
C GLN A 91 -12.69 -6.58 -3.03
N TRP A 92 -13.05 -5.64 -2.15
CA TRP A 92 -12.27 -5.35 -0.94
C TRP A 92 -12.22 -6.52 0.04
N GLN A 93 -13.24 -7.38 0.09
CA GLN A 93 -13.23 -8.60 0.91
C GLN A 93 -12.26 -9.67 0.41
N VAL A 94 -11.90 -9.65 -0.89
CA VAL A 94 -10.92 -10.58 -1.45
C VAL A 94 -9.51 -10.02 -1.34
N GLU A 95 -9.36 -8.69 -1.43
CA GLU A 95 -8.05 -8.02 -1.40
C GLU A 95 -7.51 -7.74 0.02
N LEU A 96 -8.37 -7.68 1.06
CA LEU A 96 -7.98 -7.52 2.48
C LEU A 96 -7.95 -8.86 3.22
#